data_AF-A0A956ZJ79-F1
#
_entry.id   AF-A0A956ZJ79-F1
#
_cell.length_a   1.000
_cell.length_b   1.000
_cell.length_c   1.000
_cell.angle_alpha   90.00
_cell.angle_beta   90.00
_cell.angle_gamma   90.00
#
_symmetry.space_group_name_H-M   'P 1'
#
loop_
_entity.id
_entity.type
_entity.pdbx_description
1 polymer ?
#
loop_
_entity_poly.entity_id
_entity_poly.type
_entity_poly.pdbx_seq_one_letter_code
_entity_poly.pdbx_strand_id
1 'polypeptide(L)'
;MQPGADYQPLAESMTQRQIYLLLFSLMIGLFIAALDQTVVATAAPRIVAELEGFNLFSWMFTSYMLTSTIVIPLVGKLGDLYGR
;
A
#
# COMPACT_ATOMS: atom_id res chain seq x y z
N MET A 1 41.11 3.28 1.42
CA MET A 1 40.39 4.54 1.17
C MET A 1 39.99 4.55 -0.30
N GLN A 2 38.77 4.11 -0.62
CA GLN A 2 38.29 4.03 -2.00
C GLN A 2 37.57 5.36 -2.31
N PRO A 3 37.96 6.09 -3.36
CA PRO A 3 37.39 7.40 -3.70
C PRO A 3 35.96 7.25 -4.22
N GLY A 4 35.18 8.33 -4.09
CA GLY A 4 33.72 8.37 -4.25
C GLY A 4 33.19 7.57 -5.43
N ALA A 5 32.28 6.63 -5.13
CA ALA A 5 31.41 6.04 -6.13
C ALA A 5 30.62 7.17 -6.81
N ASP A 6 30.73 7.26 -8.12
CA ASP A 6 29.91 8.13 -8.96
C ASP A 6 28.43 7.87 -8.67
N TYR A 7 27.82 8.72 -7.86
CA TYR A 7 26.36 8.77 -7.72
C TYR A 7 25.81 9.47 -8.97
N GLN A 8 25.89 8.81 -10.13
CA GLN A 8 25.05 9.21 -11.26
C GLN A 8 23.60 9.07 -10.80
N PRO A 9 22.83 10.17 -10.71
CA PRO A 9 21.45 10.07 -10.28
C PRO A 9 20.75 9.12 -11.25
N LEU A 10 20.10 8.07 -10.76
CA LEU A 10 19.35 7.12 -11.60
C LEU A 10 18.43 7.84 -12.59
N ALA A 11 17.92 9.01 -12.19
CA ALA A 11 17.12 9.92 -13.01
C ALA A 11 17.83 10.48 -14.26
N GLU A 12 19.17 10.61 -14.30
CA GLU A 12 19.93 10.99 -15.50
C GLU A 12 19.91 9.90 -16.57
N SER A 13 19.73 8.63 -16.18
CA SER A 13 19.76 7.48 -17.08
C SER A 13 18.38 7.03 -17.59
N MET A 14 17.29 7.56 -17.01
CA MET A 14 15.93 7.13 -17.35
C MET A 14 15.29 8.01 -18.42
N THR A 15 14.72 7.37 -19.44
CA THR A 15 13.98 8.07 -20.51
C THR A 15 12.67 8.64 -19.95
N GLN A 16 12.19 9.77 -20.49
CA GLN A 16 10.90 10.37 -20.12
C GLN A 16 9.74 9.36 -20.12
N ARG A 17 9.70 8.47 -21.11
CA ARG A 17 8.72 7.37 -21.17
C ARG A 17 8.78 6.44 -19.96
N GLN A 18 9.98 6.10 -19.46
CA GLN A 18 10.14 5.23 -18.30
C GLN A 18 9.67 5.94 -17.02
N ILE A 19 9.93 7.24 -16.89
CA ILE A 19 9.44 8.05 -15.76
C ILE A 19 7.91 8.06 -15.75
N TYR A 20 7.26 8.31 -16.90
CA TYR A 20 5.80 8.26 -16.98
C TYR A 20 5.22 6.88 -16.68
N LEU A 21 5.88 5.80 -17.11
CA LEU A 21 5.45 4.44 -16.79
C LEU A 21 5.58 4.13 -15.29
N LEU A 22 6.67 4.58 -14.65
CA LEU A 22 6.87 4.47 -13.19
C LEU A 22 5.82 5.26 -12.42
N LEU A 23 5.53 6.49 -12.84
CA LEU A 23 4.50 7.30 -12.23
C LEU A 23 3.12 6.67 -12.42
N PHE A 24 2.82 6.14 -13.60
CA PHE A 24 1.54 5.51 -13.88
C PHE A 24 1.32 4.26 -13.02
N SER A 25 2.33 3.39 -12.88
CA SER A 25 2.22 2.21 -12.01
C SER A 25 2.05 2.59 -10.54
N LEU A 26 2.76 3.62 -10.07
CA LEU A 26 2.60 4.17 -8.73
C LEU A 26 1.19 4.74 -8.52
N MET A 27 0.68 5.51 -9.48
CA MET A 27 -0.67 6.09 -9.41
C MET A 27 -1.76 5.02 -9.38
N ILE A 28 -1.60 3.92 -10.13
CA ILE A 28 -2.52 2.78 -10.05
C ILE A 28 -2.48 2.15 -8.65
N GLY A 29 -1.28 1.94 -8.09
CA GLY A 29 -1.15 1.39 -6.74
C GLY A 29 -1.84 2.27 -5.69
N LEU A 30 -1.65 3.59 -5.78
CA LEU A 30 -2.31 4.56 -4.91
C LEU A 30 -3.83 4.56 -5.10
N PHE A 31 -4.31 4.46 -6.34
CA PHE A 31 -5.73 4.38 -6.63
C PHE A 31 -6.38 3.14 -6.00
N ILE A 32 -5.76 1.97 -6.14
CA ILE A 32 -6.23 0.73 -5.52
C ILE A 32 -6.24 0.86 -3.98
N ALA A 33 -5.20 1.46 -3.40
CA ALA A 33 -5.15 1.71 -1.96
C ALA A 33 -6.29 2.63 -1.46
N ALA A 34 -6.67 3.63 -2.25
CA ALA A 34 -7.81 4.49 -1.94
C ALA A 34 -9.16 3.77 -2.07
N LEU A 35 -9.27 2.82 -3.01
CA LEU A 35 -10.48 2.00 -3.16
C LEU A 35 -10.72 1.10 -1.95
N ASP A 36 -9.68 0.55 -1.33
CA ASP A 36 -9.79 -0.30 -0.14
C ASP A 36 -10.54 0.42 1.00
N GLN A 37 -10.12 1.64 1.33
CA GLN A 37 -10.82 2.45 2.34
C GLN A 37 -12.26 2.79 1.94
N THR A 38 -12.53 2.97 0.64
CA THR A 38 -13.87 3.27 0.13
C THR A 38 -14.81 2.05 0.27
N VAL A 39 -14.32 0.85 -0.03
CA VAL A 39 -15.07 -0.40 0.15
C VAL A 39 -15.40 -0.61 1.63
N VAL A 40 -14.43 -0.42 2.53
CA VAL A 40 -14.66 -0.53 3.98
C VAL A 40 -15.69 0.49 4.46
N ALA A 41 -15.59 1.75 4.01
CA ALA A 41 -16.54 2.80 4.40
C ALA A 41 -17.97 2.51 3.94
N THR A 42 -18.14 1.97 2.72
CA THR A 42 -19.47 1.63 2.18
C THR A 42 -20.06 0.36 2.82
N ALA A 43 -19.22 -0.59 3.23
CA ALA A 43 -19.65 -1.81 3.92
C ALA A 43 -19.89 -1.61 5.43
N ALA A 44 -19.25 -0.62 6.07
CA ALA A 44 -19.30 -0.40 7.51
C ALA A 44 -20.72 -0.36 8.10
N PRO A 45 -21.72 0.33 7.51
CA PRO A 45 -23.08 0.35 8.07
C PRO A 45 -23.74 -1.03 8.09
N ARG A 46 -23.46 -1.86 7.08
CA ARG A 46 -23.97 -3.23 6.97
C ARG A 46 -23.34 -4.13 8.04
N ILE A 47 -22.01 -4.05 8.20
CA ILE A 47 -21.27 -4.85 9.17
C ILE A 47 -21.73 -4.52 10.60
N VAL A 48 -21.93 -3.23 10.94
CA VAL A 48 -22.44 -2.83 12.26
C VAL A 48 -23.85 -3.34 12.52
N ALA A 49 -24.73 -3.32 11.50
CA ALA A 49 -26.09 -3.82 11.64
C ALA A 49 -26.13 -5.33 11.90
N GLU A 50 -25.21 -6.09 11.33
CA GLU A 50 -25.09 -7.55 11.53
C GLU A 50 -24.43 -7.92 12.87
N LEU A 51 -23.62 -7.03 13.46
CA LEU A 51 -22.91 -7.25 14.73
C LEU A 51 -23.75 -6.92 15.98
N GLU A 52 -25.08 -6.86 15.86
CA GLU A 52 -26.04 -6.57 16.94
C GLU A 52 -25.74 -5.25 17.71
N GLY A 53 -25.13 -4.26 17.06
CA GLY A 53 -24.96 -2.89 17.58
C GLY A 53 -23.53 -2.35 17.61
N PHE A 54 -23.35 -1.16 18.19
CA PHE A 54 -22.07 -0.42 18.18
C PHE A 54 -20.96 -1.04 19.06
N ASN A 55 -21.26 -2.07 19.85
CA ASN A 55 -20.29 -2.70 20.76
C ASN A 55 -19.06 -3.26 20.03
N LEU A 56 -19.23 -3.77 18.82
CA LEU A 56 -18.14 -4.30 17.99
C LEU A 56 -17.67 -3.32 16.91
N PHE A 57 -18.25 -2.11 16.85
CA PHE A 57 -17.86 -1.11 15.87
C PHE A 57 -16.40 -0.66 16.06
N SER A 58 -15.94 -0.47 17.30
CA SER A 58 -14.53 -0.15 17.56
C SER A 58 -13.61 -1.31 17.16
N TRP A 59 -14.04 -2.55 17.41
CA TRP A 59 -13.30 -3.76 17.07
C TRP A 59 -13.12 -3.95 15.56
N MET A 60 -14.06 -3.47 14.75
CA MET A 60 -13.91 -3.43 13.29
C MET A 60 -12.67 -2.63 12.88
N PHE A 61 -12.51 -1.40 13.39
CA PHE A 61 -11.34 -0.58 13.07
C PHE A 61 -10.06 -1.14 13.67
N THR A 62 -10.11 -1.68 14.88
CA THR A 62 -8.93 -2.29 15.54
C THR A 62 -8.43 -3.50 14.75
N SER A 63 -9.32 -4.41 14.34
CA SER A 63 -8.94 -5.60 13.57
C SER A 63 -8.43 -5.24 12.17
N TYR A 64 -9.02 -4.22 11.54
CA TYR A 64 -8.53 -3.67 10.27
C TYR A 64 -7.11 -3.12 10.40
N MET A 65 -6.85 -2.25 11.38
CA MET A 65 -5.52 -1.68 11.62
C MET A 65 -4.47 -2.75 11.99
N LEU A 66 -4.85 -3.73 12.81
CA LEU A 66 -3.98 -4.83 13.20
C LEU A 66 -3.56 -5.64 11.97
N THR A 67 -4.52 -6.02 11.14
CA THR A 67 -4.29 -6.75 9.90
C THR A 67 -3.41 -5.94 8.94
N SER A 68 -3.72 -4.65 8.73
CA SER A 68 -2.95 -3.78 7.84
C SER A 68 -1.47 -3.68 8.27
N THR A 69 -1.23 -3.53 9.56
CA THR A 69 0.12 -3.47 10.14
C THR A 69 0.91 -4.76 9.92
N ILE A 70 0.25 -5.92 9.91
CA ILE A 70 0.89 -7.22 9.66
C ILE A 70 1.14 -7.45 8.16
N VAL A 71 0.21 -7.01 7.30
CA VAL A 71 0.25 -7.25 5.85
C VAL A 71 1.35 -6.43 5.16
N ILE A 72 1.59 -5.18 5.54
CA ILE A 72 2.62 -4.32 4.92
C ILE A 72 4.01 -4.97 4.93
N PRO A 73 4.58 -5.38 6.08
CA PRO A 73 5.90 -6.02 6.11
C PRO A 73 5.88 -7.41 5.45
N LEU A 74 4.75 -8.12 5.51
CA LEU A 74 4.60 -9.43 4.84
C LEU A 74 4.76 -9.29 3.32
N VAL A 75 4.05 -8.34 2.71
CA VAL A 75 4.14 -8.08 1.26
C VAL A 75 5.51 -7.53 0.90
N GLY A 76 6.11 -6.67 1.73
CA GLY A 76 7.47 -6.18 1.51
C GLY A 76 8.50 -7.31 1.45
N LYS A 77 8.42 -8.28 2.38
CA LYS A 77 9.28 -9.46 2.38
C LYS A 77 9.03 -10.39 1.19
N LEU A 78 7.77 -10.52 0.74
CA LEU A 78 7.46 -11.29 -0.47
C LEU A 78 8.04 -10.62 -1.71
N GLY A 79 7.95 -9.30 -1.82
CA GLY A 79 8.55 -8.53 -2.92
C GLY A 79 10.08 -8.69 -2.98
N ASP A 80 10.74 -8.68 -1.82
CA ASP A 80 12.19 -8.94 -1.72
C ASP A 80 12.56 -10.36 -2.18
N LEU A 81 11.74 -11.36 -1.84
CA LEU A 81 12.00 -12.76 -2.20
C LEU A 81 11.79 -13.06 -3.69
N TYR A 82 10.78 -12.43 -4.32
CA TYR A 82 10.41 -12.68 -5.73
C TYR A 82 10.98 -11.65 -6.72
N GLY A 83 11.58 -10.56 -6.24
CA GLY A 83 12.01 -9.41 -7.05
C GLY A 83 13.47 -9.44 -7.56
N ARG A 84 14.20 -10.55 -7.39
CA ARG A 84 15.51 -10.78 -8.01
C ARG A 84 15.40 -11.38 -9.41
#